data_AF-A0A5B0G591-F1
#
_entry.id   AF-A0A5B0G591-F1
#
_cell.length_a   1.000
_cell.length_b   1.000
_cell.length_c   1.000
_cell.angle_alpha   90.00
_cell.angle_beta   90.00
_cell.angle_gamma   90.00
#
_symmetry.space_group_name_H-M   'P 1'
#
loop_
_entity.id
_entity.type
_entity.pdbx_description
1 polymer ?
#
loop_
_entity_poly.entity_id
_entity_poly.type
_entity_poly.pdbx_seq_one_letter_code
_entity_poly.pdbx_strand_id
1 'polypeptide(L)' 'LRHAEVAAKKYGLKTVDILVELGKRRMVGGQEDMIVDVALDLNKRAVA' A
#
# COMPACT_ATOMS: atom_id res chain seq x y z
N LEU A 1 -2.29 -9.98 2.81
CA LEU A 1 -2.36 -9.94 1.32
C LEU A 1 -3.66 -9.29 0.83
N ARG A 2 -4.84 -9.80 1.20
CA ARG A 2 -6.15 -9.26 0.78
C ARG A 2 -6.36 -7.76 1.05
N HIS A 3 -5.87 -7.24 2.18
CA HIS A 3 -5.94 -5.80 2.48
C HIS A 3 -5.15 -4.94 1.48
N ALA A 4 -3.99 -5.41 1.02
CA ALA A 4 -3.19 -4.71 0.01
C ALA A 4 -3.90 -4.71 -1.35
N GLU A 5 -4.56 -5.81 -1.72
CA GLU A 5 -5.34 -5.90 -2.97
C GLU A 5 -6.56 -4.98 -2.96
N VAL A 6 -7.27 -4.90 -1.83
CA VAL A 6 -8.40 -3.98 -1.66
C VAL A 6 -7.93 -2.53 -1.75
N ALA A 7 -6.83 -2.17 -1.10
CA ALA A 7 -6.25 -0.83 -1.18
C ALA A 7 -5.79 -0.50 -2.61
N ALA A 8 -5.09 -1.43 -3.27
CA ALA A 8 -4.66 -1.29 -4.66
C ALA A 8 -5.84 -1.00 -5.59
N LYS A 9 -6.91 -1.79 -5.49
CA LYS A 9 -8.13 -1.58 -6.28
C LYS A 9 -8.80 -0.24 -5.97
N LYS A 10 -8.85 0.17 -4.70
CA LYS A 10 -9.48 1.42 -4.26
C LYS A 10 -8.76 2.65 -4.82
N TYR A 11 -7.44 2.62 -4.88
CA TYR A 11 -6.60 3.76 -5.28
C TYR A 11 -6.00 3.64 -6.68
N GLY A 12 -6.39 2.62 -7.46
CA GLY A 12 -5.87 2.43 -8.82
C GLY A 12 -4.39 2.08 -8.89
N LEU A 13 -3.83 1.47 -7.84
CA LEU A 13 -2.43 1.08 -7.75
C LEU A 13 -2.24 -0.40 -8.08
N LYS A 14 -0.99 -0.81 -8.33
CA LYS A 14 -0.65 -2.24 -8.38
C LYS A 14 -0.40 -2.74 -6.96
N THR A 15 -0.98 -3.88 -6.61
CA THR A 15 -0.76 -4.53 -5.31
C THR A 15 0.72 -4.75 -5.01
N VAL A 16 1.52 -5.08 -6.03
CA VAL A 16 2.97 -5.30 -5.88
C VAL A 16 3.70 -4.06 -5.36
N ASP A 17 3.30 -2.86 -5.81
CA ASP A 17 3.95 -1.61 -5.40
C ASP A 17 3.72 -1.35 -3.91
N ILE A 18 2.49 -1.63 -3.43
CA ILE A 18 2.14 -1.56 -2.02
C ILE A 18 2.97 -2.57 -1.21
N LEU A 19 3.05 -3.84 -1.66
CA LEU A 19 3.81 -4.88 -0.94
C LEU A 19 5.31 -4.57 -0.86
N VAL A 20 5.90 -4.05 -1.93
CA VAL A 20 7.30 -3.63 -1.95
C VAL A 20 7.55 -2.49 -0.96
N GLU A 21 6.64 -1.51 -0.92
CA GLU A 21 6.77 -0.36 -0.01
C GLU A 21 6.59 -0.78 1.46
N LEU A 22 5.66 -1.69 1.76
CA LEU A 22 5.52 -2.29 3.10
C LEU A 22 6.82 -2.99 3.54
N GLY A 23 7.47 -3.72 2.63
CA GLY A 23 8.77 -4.35 2.87
C GLY A 23 9.87 -3.34 3.16
N LYS A 24 9.95 -2.24 2.39
CA LYS A 24 10.89 -1.14 2.63
C LYS A 24 10.70 -0.50 4.00
N ARG A 25 9.45 -0.37 4.46
CA ARG A 25 9.09 0.19 5.77
C ARG A 25 9.25 -0.80 6.93
N ARG A 26 9.70 -2.04 6.66
CA ARG A 26 9.89 -3.10 7.65
C ARG A 26 8.63 -3.36 8.48
N MET A 27 7.49 -3.30 7.81
CA MET A 27 6.20 -3.53 8.45
C MET A 27 5.99 -4.99 8.80
N VAL A 28 5.37 -5.25 9.94
CA VAL A 28 5.05 -6.60 10.43
C VAL A 28 3.55 -6.87 10.35
N GLY A 29 3.16 -8.15 10.34
CA GLY A 29 1.76 -8.56 10.33
C GLY A 29 0.99 -7.98 11.54
N GLY A 30 -0.28 -7.61 11.33
CA GLY A 30 -1.13 -6.94 12.32
C GLY A 30 -1.14 -5.40 12.23
N GLN A 31 -0.39 -4.81 11.29
CA GLN A 31 -0.39 -3.36 11.01
C GLN A 31 -1.19 -3.05 9.74
N GLU A 32 -2.41 -3.58 9.65
CA GLU A 32 -3.16 -3.57 8.40
C GLU A 32 -3.70 -2.19 8.04
N ASP A 33 -3.94 -1.33 9.03
CA ASP A 33 -4.36 0.07 8.83
C ASP A 33 -3.34 0.88 8.03
N MET A 34 -2.05 0.62 8.27
CA MET A 34 -0.93 1.31 7.62
C MET A 34 -0.78 0.95 6.12
N ILE A 35 -1.45 -0.12 5.65
CA ILE A 35 -1.51 -0.44 4.22
C ILE A 35 -2.25 0.67 3.47
N VAL A 36 -3.29 1.23 4.08
CA VAL A 36 -4.04 2.34 3.50
C VAL A 36 -3.18 3.60 3.42
N ASP A 37 -2.38 3.86 4.45
CA ASP A 37 -1.45 5.00 4.46
C ASP A 37 -0.38 4.89 3.39
N VAL A 38 0.19 3.68 3.21
CA VAL A 38 1.13 3.40 2.13
C VAL A 38 0.48 3.62 0.76
N ALA A 39 -0.75 3.14 0.57
CA ALA A 39 -1.47 3.34 -0.69
C ALA A 39 -1.74 4.82 -0.97
N LEU A 40 -2.13 5.60 0.05
CA LEU A 40 -2.34 7.05 -0.08
C LEU A 40 -1.05 7.78 -0.44
N ASP A 41 0.09 7.41 0.17
CA ASP A 41 1.39 8.00 -0.13
C ASP A 41 1.86 7.67 -1.56
N LEU A 42 1.75 6.40 -1.98
CA LEU A 42 2.07 5.99 -3.34
C LEU A 42 1.19 6.71 -4.37
N ASN A 43 -0.10 6.86 -4.10
CA ASN A 43 -1.01 7.59 -4.97
C ASN A 43 -0.66 9.08 -5.08
N LYS A 44 -0.28 9.74 -3.97
CA LYS A 44 0.17 11.14 -3.99
C LYS A 44 1.44 11.33 -4.82
N ARG A 45 2.40 10.40 -4.74
CA ARG A 45 3.66 10.47 -5.51
C ARG A 45 3.47 10.26 -7.01
N ALA A 46 2.44 9.52 -7.42
CA ALA A 46 2.16 9.26 -8.84
C ALA A 46 1.50 10.45 -9.56
N VAL A 47 0.90 11.39 -8.82
CA VAL A 47 0.17 12.55 -9.34
C VAL A 47 1.04 13.83 -9.36
N ALA A 48 2.20 13.81 -8.68
CA ALA A 48 3.19 14.89 -8.68
C ALA A 48 4.18 14.74 -9.84
#